data_AF-A0A7C2NRP9-F1
#
_entry.id   AF-A0A7C2NRP9-F1
#
_cell.length_a   1.000
_cell.length_b   1.000
_cell.length_c   1.000
_cell.angle_alpha   90.00
_cell.angle_beta   90.00
_cell.angle_gamma   90.00
#
_symmetry.space_group_name_H-M   'P 1'
#
loop_
_entity.id
_entity.type
_entity.pdbx_description
1 polymer ?
#
loop_
_entity_poly.entity_id
_entity_poly.type
_entity_poly.pdbx_seq_one_letter_code
_entity_poly.pdbx_strand_id
1 'polypeptide(L)'
;MAAARAARSRRAAAAQVPLSVPASRRGSERQSRARRSGRGATPMVTARRLVAAVLASLALAAAVGVHAQEPLEALVDRSTIRVNESFTLVLRAEGSVRGEAPDTAALQENFDVLNVTTSRRIGIVNARATEVNEWQYQLMPKSPGDFTIPSLRVGDRQSNTVRMRVLPSDATGDAAADIFMELTAEPDVVYAQSQVLFTLKLYVGVSTGRSTLTTPETGGVEAIVEKLGEDSTYQATRGGRNFIVRERRYAVFPQGPGTLTIGPVTFEAMVIPDRGFSRVQRFRSDVVELAVAPAVAPPPELAGAAWLPAKSVTLREQWSGDGELAVGIPRTRTIVVEGLGLLETQLPDVLLEAQPGVRQYADRPELTREVTAEGLLSRRSTSFAVIAQTPGEVALAGVRLPWWNVEEERWEVAELPPRTLAVRPSSESAVPAPAAEAPAMSAPAPAESRESTFWQWLSGALAAAWLATLALWWRSRIGAARRAPATASNADTKPTMRRIMRDLASACAVNDPHAARDHLLRFAEARFEQDPPRSLGALAARLPEPAAREVLALEAHIYGAVAGVWRGDDLKAALDELERGAQDTERVAEDPLLPLYR
;
A
#
# COMPACT_ATOMS: atom_id res chain seq x y z
N MET A 1 47.69 -24.37 -43.35
CA MET A 1 46.63 -25.16 -44.00
C MET A 1 45.61 -24.16 -44.55
N ALA A 2 45.73 -23.65 -45.79
CA ALA A 2 45.37 -24.28 -47.07
C ALA A 2 43.90 -24.75 -47.09
N ALA A 3 43.01 -24.51 -48.05
CA ALA A 3 42.97 -23.81 -49.35
C ALA A 3 41.47 -23.88 -49.79
N ALA A 4 40.82 -22.85 -50.36
CA ALA A 4 40.71 -22.52 -51.79
C ALA A 4 39.32 -22.79 -52.45
N ARG A 5 38.84 -21.74 -53.15
CA ARG A 5 38.27 -21.67 -54.52
C ARG A 5 36.92 -22.35 -54.90
N ALA A 6 35.97 -21.45 -55.20
CA ALA A 6 35.48 -21.07 -56.56
C ALA A 6 34.52 -21.97 -57.39
N ALA A 7 33.46 -21.30 -57.89
CA ALA A 7 33.10 -21.13 -59.32
C ALA A 7 31.82 -21.81 -59.90
N ARG A 8 31.18 -21.02 -60.79
CA ARG A 8 30.29 -21.35 -61.97
C ARG A 8 28.83 -21.73 -61.67
N SER A 9 27.79 -21.11 -62.23
CA SER A 9 27.40 -20.66 -63.60
C SER A 9 26.67 -21.71 -64.46
N ARG A 10 25.56 -21.24 -65.10
CA ARG A 10 24.83 -21.71 -66.30
C ARG A 10 23.41 -22.31 -66.14
N ARG A 11 22.44 -21.53 -66.65
CA ARG A 11 21.46 -21.75 -67.76
C ARG A 11 20.60 -23.03 -67.86
N ALA A 12 19.42 -22.78 -68.46
CA ALA A 12 18.51 -23.65 -69.26
C ALA A 12 17.43 -24.40 -68.45
N ALA A 13 16.17 -24.57 -68.89
CA ALA A 13 15.40 -24.13 -70.06
C ALA A 13 13.92 -24.54 -69.91
N ALA A 14 13.03 -23.85 -70.64
CA ALA A 14 11.76 -24.29 -71.28
C ALA A 14 10.63 -24.92 -70.41
N ALA A 15 9.33 -24.88 -70.72
CA ALA A 15 8.55 -24.49 -71.91
C ALA A 15 7.12 -24.03 -71.45
N GLN A 16 6.60 -22.90 -71.93
CA GLN A 16 5.60 -22.71 -73.01
C GLN A 16 4.15 -23.17 -72.71
N VAL A 17 3.19 -22.25 -72.50
CA VAL A 17 2.22 -21.63 -73.48
C VAL A 17 0.84 -22.35 -73.37
N PRO A 18 -0.37 -21.79 -73.67
CA PRO A 18 -0.80 -20.49 -74.27
C PRO A 18 -1.90 -19.75 -73.43
N LEU A 19 -2.63 -18.68 -73.80
CA LEU A 19 -2.67 -17.61 -74.82
C LEU A 19 -3.72 -16.56 -74.32
N SER A 20 -3.42 -15.28 -74.55
CA SER A 20 -4.23 -14.10 -74.96
C SER A 20 -5.77 -14.09 -74.72
N VAL A 21 -6.42 -13.09 -74.10
CA VAL A 21 -6.55 -11.62 -74.43
C VAL A 21 -7.17 -11.44 -75.83
N PRO A 22 -8.24 -10.63 -76.04
CA PRO A 22 -8.14 -9.20 -75.80
C PRO A 22 -9.37 -8.39 -75.32
N ALA A 23 -9.00 -7.25 -74.74
CA ALA A 23 -9.80 -6.06 -74.52
C ALA A 23 -10.23 -5.39 -75.84
N SER A 24 -11.27 -4.56 -75.80
CA SER A 24 -11.16 -3.20 -76.35
C SER A 24 -12.38 -2.31 -76.07
N ARG A 25 -12.04 -1.06 -75.72
CA ARG A 25 -12.62 0.23 -76.13
C ARG A 25 -14.07 0.57 -75.74
N ARG A 26 -14.14 1.53 -74.80
CA ARG A 26 -15.20 2.53 -74.72
C ARG A 26 -15.10 3.48 -75.92
N GLY A 27 -16.20 3.63 -76.64
CA GLY A 27 -16.48 4.71 -77.58
C GLY A 27 -17.83 5.32 -77.24
N SER A 28 -17.85 6.64 -77.12
CA SER A 28 -19.02 7.49 -76.91
C SER A 28 -19.95 7.49 -78.12
N GLU A 29 -21.26 7.54 -77.91
CA GLU A 29 -22.14 8.37 -78.76
C GLU A 29 -23.52 8.62 -78.13
N ARG A 30 -23.94 9.88 -78.26
CA ARG A 30 -25.28 10.41 -77.96
C ARG A 30 -26.25 9.97 -79.05
N GLN A 31 -27.53 9.80 -78.70
CA GLN A 31 -28.73 10.25 -79.47
C GLN A 31 -29.99 9.76 -78.71
N SER A 32 -30.72 10.67 -78.06
CA SER A 32 -31.85 11.45 -78.57
C SER A 32 -33.17 10.68 -78.71
N ARG A 33 -34.13 11.20 -77.95
CA ARG A 33 -35.56 10.89 -77.84
C ARG A 33 -36.33 10.85 -79.18
N ALA A 34 -37.45 10.14 -79.07
CA ALA A 34 -38.74 10.32 -79.73
C ALA A 34 -39.00 9.53 -81.02
N ARG A 35 -39.95 8.60 -80.96
CA ARG A 35 -41.30 8.84 -81.51
C ARG A 35 -42.31 7.78 -81.08
N ARG A 36 -43.55 8.25 -81.07
CA ARG A 36 -44.80 7.65 -80.63
C ARG A 36 -45.56 7.16 -81.88
N SER A 37 -46.10 5.94 -81.84
CA SER A 37 -47.47 5.56 -82.25
C SER A 37 -47.52 4.13 -82.79
N GLY A 38 -48.45 3.32 -82.27
CA GLY A 38 -48.87 2.05 -82.83
C GLY A 38 -49.94 1.41 -81.96
N ARG A 39 -51.19 1.48 -82.41
CA ARG A 39 -52.41 0.93 -81.77
C ARG A 39 -52.41 -0.60 -81.75
N GLY A 40 -53.08 -1.20 -80.76
CA GLY A 40 -53.81 -2.47 -80.95
C GLY A 40 -53.75 -3.47 -79.78
N ALA A 41 -54.94 -3.78 -79.24
CA ALA A 41 -55.35 -4.97 -78.47
C ALA A 41 -55.01 -5.11 -76.96
N THR A 42 -56.07 -5.05 -76.15
CA THR A 42 -56.25 -5.57 -74.78
C THR A 42 -56.67 -7.06 -74.82
N PRO A 43 -56.92 -7.78 -73.69
CA PRO A 43 -56.20 -7.85 -72.41
C PRO A 43 -56.05 -9.31 -71.90
N MET A 44 -54.93 -9.68 -71.24
CA MET A 44 -54.91 -10.87 -70.34
C MET A 44 -53.66 -10.90 -69.45
N VAL A 45 -53.46 -9.88 -68.60
CA VAL A 45 -52.29 -9.85 -67.68
C VAL A 45 -52.64 -9.41 -66.24
N THR A 46 -53.90 -9.09 -65.95
CA THR A 46 -54.30 -8.52 -64.64
C THR A 46 -54.43 -9.54 -63.51
N ALA A 47 -54.81 -10.79 -63.77
CA ALA A 47 -54.94 -11.81 -62.72
C ALA A 47 -53.59 -12.29 -62.16
N ARG A 48 -52.57 -12.38 -63.02
CA ARG A 48 -51.23 -12.89 -62.66
C ARG A 48 -50.43 -11.90 -61.82
N ARG A 49 -50.69 -10.59 -61.95
CA ARG A 49 -50.07 -9.53 -61.15
C ARG A 49 -50.67 -9.39 -59.75
N LEU A 50 -51.96 -9.66 -59.59
CA LEU A 50 -52.64 -9.68 -58.29
C LEU A 50 -52.23 -10.89 -57.44
N VAL A 51 -52.14 -12.09 -58.04
CA VAL A 51 -51.66 -13.29 -57.34
C VAL A 51 -50.17 -13.17 -56.98
N ALA A 52 -49.34 -12.59 -57.85
CA ALA A 52 -47.95 -12.32 -57.55
C ALA A 52 -47.78 -11.26 -56.44
N ALA A 53 -48.62 -10.22 -56.41
CA ALA A 53 -48.60 -9.21 -55.34
C ALA A 53 -49.04 -9.80 -53.99
N VAL A 54 -50.08 -10.66 -53.98
CA VAL A 54 -50.55 -11.34 -52.77
C VAL A 54 -49.51 -12.35 -52.26
N LEU A 55 -48.91 -13.15 -53.14
CA LEU A 55 -47.83 -14.08 -52.77
C LEU A 55 -46.56 -13.34 -52.34
N ALA A 56 -46.23 -12.19 -52.94
CA ALA A 56 -45.12 -11.36 -52.51
C ALA A 56 -45.39 -10.70 -51.14
N SER A 57 -46.63 -10.26 -50.87
CA SER A 57 -47.00 -9.77 -49.54
C SER A 57 -47.07 -10.88 -48.49
N LEU A 58 -47.44 -12.11 -48.86
CA LEU A 58 -47.46 -13.26 -47.96
C LEU A 58 -46.03 -13.78 -47.67
N ALA A 59 -45.14 -13.73 -48.67
CA ALA A 59 -43.72 -14.02 -48.50
C ALA A 59 -42.99 -12.93 -47.70
N LEU A 60 -43.39 -11.66 -47.83
CA LEU A 60 -42.85 -10.56 -47.03
C LEU A 60 -43.37 -10.58 -45.59
N ALA A 61 -44.61 -11.02 -45.36
CA ALA A 61 -45.16 -11.24 -44.03
C ALA A 61 -44.53 -12.46 -43.32
N ALA A 62 -44.16 -13.51 -44.06
CA ALA A 62 -43.42 -14.66 -43.53
C ALA A 62 -41.93 -14.36 -43.24
N ALA A 63 -41.40 -13.25 -43.74
CA ALA A 63 -40.02 -12.81 -43.49
C ALA A 63 -39.88 -11.90 -42.27
N VAL A 64 -40.98 -11.51 -41.61
CA VAL A 64 -40.91 -10.87 -40.28
C VAL A 64 -40.77 -11.96 -39.23
N GLY A 65 -39.62 -12.67 -39.28
CA GLY A 65 -39.17 -13.44 -38.14
C GLY A 65 -38.97 -12.46 -37.00
N VAL A 66 -39.84 -12.50 -35.99
CA VAL A 66 -39.55 -11.92 -34.69
C VAL A 66 -38.33 -12.68 -34.20
N HIS A 67 -37.13 -12.13 -34.42
CA HIS A 67 -35.93 -12.62 -33.78
C HIS A 67 -36.15 -12.39 -32.28
N ALA A 68 -36.63 -13.42 -31.59
CA ALA A 68 -36.68 -13.43 -30.15
C ALA A 68 -35.26 -13.16 -29.67
N GLN A 69 -35.08 -12.04 -28.98
CA GLN A 69 -33.80 -11.64 -28.44
C GLN A 69 -33.42 -12.71 -27.41
N GLU A 70 -32.32 -13.43 -27.66
CA GLU A 70 -31.88 -14.52 -26.77
C GLU A 70 -31.70 -13.95 -25.35
N PRO A 71 -32.38 -14.50 -24.34
CA PRO A 71 -32.44 -13.92 -23.02
C PRO A 71 -31.05 -13.91 -22.38
N LEU A 72 -30.78 -12.89 -21.55
CA LEU A 72 -29.66 -12.94 -20.62
C LEU A 72 -30.09 -13.86 -19.47
N GLU A 73 -29.35 -14.93 -19.22
CA GLU A 73 -29.64 -15.87 -18.15
C GLU A 73 -28.85 -15.48 -16.89
N ALA A 74 -29.52 -15.37 -15.75
CA ALA A 74 -28.89 -15.18 -14.45
C ALA A 74 -29.03 -16.45 -13.61
N LEU A 75 -27.90 -16.97 -13.14
CA LEU A 75 -27.78 -18.18 -12.35
C LEU A 75 -26.90 -17.92 -11.13
N VAL A 76 -27.22 -18.57 -10.01
CA VAL A 76 -26.31 -18.63 -8.86
C VAL A 76 -25.80 -20.04 -8.70
N ASP A 77 -24.56 -20.20 -8.25
CA ASP A 77 -24.01 -21.52 -7.93
C ASP A 77 -24.85 -22.23 -6.84
N ARG A 78 -25.41 -21.45 -5.89
CA ARG A 78 -26.25 -21.94 -4.79
C ARG A 78 -27.37 -20.96 -4.44
N SER A 79 -28.55 -21.49 -4.18
CA SER A 79 -29.73 -20.72 -3.75
C SER A 79 -29.83 -20.56 -2.22
N THR A 80 -28.99 -21.23 -1.45
CA THR A 80 -28.89 -21.06 0.02
C THR A 80 -27.42 -21.04 0.43
N ILE A 81 -27.02 -19.97 1.14
CA ILE A 81 -25.65 -19.73 1.62
C ILE A 81 -25.70 -19.21 3.06
N ARG A 82 -24.55 -19.11 3.73
CA ARG A 82 -24.44 -18.36 5.00
C ARG A 82 -23.91 -16.95 4.77
N VAL A 83 -24.18 -16.05 5.72
CA VAL A 83 -23.50 -14.75 5.79
C VAL A 83 -22.00 -14.97 5.97
N ASN A 84 -21.18 -14.06 5.43
CA ASN A 84 -19.71 -14.16 5.37
C ASN A 84 -19.14 -15.26 4.44
N GLU A 85 -19.99 -15.91 3.65
CA GLU A 85 -19.59 -16.86 2.61
C GLU A 85 -19.84 -16.26 1.23
N SER A 86 -18.87 -16.33 0.32
CA SER A 86 -19.08 -15.89 -1.05
C SER A 86 -19.83 -16.92 -1.91
N PHE A 87 -20.57 -16.41 -2.88
CA PHE A 87 -21.26 -17.18 -3.91
C PHE A 87 -21.00 -16.57 -5.28
N THR A 88 -21.30 -17.32 -6.33
CA THR A 88 -21.06 -16.87 -7.71
C THR A 88 -22.38 -16.64 -8.41
N LEU A 89 -22.60 -15.39 -8.83
CA LEU A 89 -23.64 -15.03 -9.80
C LEU A 89 -23.04 -15.11 -11.20
N VAL A 90 -23.62 -15.94 -12.06
CA VAL A 90 -23.26 -16.10 -13.47
C VAL A 90 -24.34 -15.45 -14.32
N LEU A 91 -23.95 -14.46 -15.12
CA LEU A 91 -24.77 -13.90 -16.19
C LEU A 91 -24.28 -14.47 -17.51
N ARG A 92 -25.15 -15.16 -18.25
CA ARG A 92 -24.80 -15.83 -19.51
C ARG A 92 -25.68 -15.32 -20.63
N ALA A 93 -25.06 -14.92 -21.74
CA ALA A 93 -25.75 -14.51 -22.96
C ALA A 93 -25.23 -15.30 -24.15
N GLU A 94 -26.14 -15.88 -24.93
CA GLU A 94 -25.82 -16.51 -26.21
C GLU A 94 -25.86 -15.48 -27.35
N GLY A 95 -24.97 -15.65 -28.33
CA GLY A 95 -24.75 -14.71 -29.43
C GLY A 95 -23.96 -13.45 -29.02
N SER A 96 -23.74 -12.57 -30.00
CA SER A 96 -23.01 -11.32 -29.76
C SER A 96 -23.81 -10.36 -28.88
N VAL A 97 -23.12 -9.77 -27.90
CA VAL A 97 -23.66 -8.73 -27.01
C VAL A 97 -22.91 -7.44 -27.28
N ARG A 98 -23.63 -6.34 -27.47
CA ARG A 98 -23.06 -4.98 -27.62
C ARG A 98 -23.25 -4.23 -26.31
N GLY A 99 -22.17 -3.72 -25.70
CA GLY A 99 -22.22 -2.94 -24.46
C GLY A 99 -21.09 -3.30 -23.49
N GLU A 100 -20.90 -2.46 -22.48
CA GLU A 100 -19.98 -2.70 -21.35
C GLU A 100 -20.52 -3.76 -20.38
N ALA A 101 -19.74 -4.10 -19.35
CA ALA A 101 -20.10 -5.05 -18.31
C ALA A 101 -21.48 -4.72 -17.67
N PRO A 102 -22.20 -5.73 -17.14
CA PRO A 102 -23.49 -5.53 -16.47
C PRO A 102 -23.45 -4.45 -15.40
N ASP A 103 -24.46 -3.57 -15.37
CA ASP A 103 -24.64 -2.60 -14.28
C ASP A 103 -24.93 -3.37 -12.98
N THR A 104 -24.06 -3.19 -11.98
CA THR A 104 -24.13 -3.90 -10.70
C THR A 104 -24.53 -3.00 -9.53
N ALA A 105 -24.90 -1.74 -9.77
CA ALA A 105 -25.29 -0.81 -8.71
C ALA A 105 -26.39 -1.42 -7.81
N ALA A 106 -27.37 -2.10 -8.41
CA ALA A 106 -28.46 -2.76 -7.69
C ALA A 106 -28.01 -3.96 -6.83
N LEU A 107 -26.85 -4.57 -7.12
CA LEU A 107 -26.29 -5.64 -6.29
C LEU A 107 -25.60 -5.09 -5.04
N GLN A 108 -24.95 -3.93 -5.18
CA GLN A 108 -24.11 -3.35 -4.13
C GLN A 108 -24.89 -2.91 -2.89
N GLU A 109 -26.22 -2.75 -2.99
CA GLU A 109 -27.08 -2.48 -1.83
C GLU A 109 -27.02 -3.63 -0.81
N ASN A 110 -27.02 -4.88 -1.28
CA ASN A 110 -27.16 -6.06 -0.43
C ASN A 110 -25.90 -6.95 -0.39
N PHE A 111 -24.98 -6.77 -1.36
CA PHE A 111 -23.82 -7.63 -1.54
C PHE A 111 -22.54 -6.81 -1.75
N ASP A 112 -21.44 -7.25 -1.16
CA ASP A 112 -20.10 -6.82 -1.54
C ASP A 112 -19.69 -7.56 -2.83
N VAL A 113 -19.26 -6.82 -3.86
CA VAL A 113 -18.72 -7.40 -5.10
C VAL A 113 -17.21 -7.61 -4.89
N LEU A 114 -16.80 -8.86 -4.68
CA LEU A 114 -15.40 -9.18 -4.37
C LEU A 114 -14.54 -9.31 -5.62
N ASN A 115 -15.11 -9.91 -6.67
CA ASN A 115 -14.40 -10.16 -7.92
C ASN A 115 -15.38 -10.24 -9.09
N VAL A 116 -14.91 -9.86 -10.28
CA VAL A 116 -15.66 -9.97 -11.53
C VAL A 116 -14.76 -10.60 -12.59
N THR A 117 -15.20 -11.71 -13.16
CA THR A 117 -14.52 -12.38 -14.27
C THR A 117 -15.42 -12.39 -15.48
N THR A 118 -14.91 -11.96 -16.63
CA THR A 118 -15.66 -12.02 -17.90
C THR A 118 -14.99 -13.01 -18.82
N SER A 119 -15.78 -13.84 -19.49
CA SER A 119 -15.29 -14.78 -20.50
C SER A 119 -16.17 -14.75 -21.75
N ARG A 120 -15.54 -14.93 -22.91
CA ARG A 120 -16.20 -15.00 -24.21
C ARG A 120 -15.71 -16.23 -24.93
N ARG A 121 -16.63 -17.13 -25.28
CA ARG A 121 -16.33 -18.38 -26.01
C ARG A 121 -17.02 -18.35 -27.36
N ILE A 122 -16.23 -18.39 -28.43
CA ILE A 122 -16.73 -18.51 -29.81
C ILE A 122 -16.42 -19.93 -30.30
N GLY A 123 -17.42 -20.58 -30.89
CA GLY A 123 -17.32 -21.92 -31.44
C GLY A 123 -18.11 -22.05 -32.75
N ILE A 124 -17.93 -23.16 -33.45
CA ILE A 124 -18.70 -23.50 -34.64
C ILE A 124 -19.33 -24.88 -34.39
N VAL A 125 -20.66 -24.94 -34.33
CA VAL A 125 -21.43 -26.18 -34.14
C VAL A 125 -22.35 -26.36 -35.35
N ASN A 126 -22.22 -27.48 -36.07
CA ASN A 126 -23.02 -27.78 -37.27
C ASN A 126 -23.04 -26.64 -38.32
N ALA A 127 -21.86 -26.07 -38.61
CA ALA A 127 -21.66 -24.95 -39.53
C ALA A 127 -22.37 -23.63 -39.15
N ARG A 128 -22.84 -23.49 -37.90
CA ARG A 128 -23.30 -22.22 -37.32
C ARG A 128 -22.30 -21.71 -36.29
N ALA A 129 -21.93 -20.43 -36.39
CA ALA A 129 -21.14 -19.77 -35.37
C ALA A 129 -21.99 -19.65 -34.09
N THR A 130 -21.45 -20.11 -32.96
CA THR A 130 -22.04 -20.00 -31.62
C THR A 130 -21.13 -19.13 -30.77
N GLU A 131 -21.66 -18.09 -30.15
CA GLU A 131 -20.94 -17.23 -29.22
C GLU A 131 -21.61 -17.32 -27.85
N VAL A 132 -20.83 -17.44 -26.78
CA VAL A 132 -21.32 -17.42 -25.40
C VAL A 132 -20.51 -16.39 -24.63
N ASN A 133 -21.17 -15.37 -24.11
CA ASN A 133 -20.62 -14.36 -23.22
C ASN A 133 -21.04 -14.68 -21.79
N GLU A 134 -20.10 -14.68 -20.85
CA GLU A 134 -20.36 -15.02 -19.46
C GLU A 134 -19.65 -14.04 -18.51
N TRP A 135 -20.41 -13.45 -17.60
CA TRP A 135 -19.91 -12.62 -16.50
C TRP A 135 -20.13 -13.33 -15.18
N GLN A 136 -19.06 -13.62 -14.45
CA GLN A 136 -19.09 -14.24 -13.14
C GLN A 136 -18.76 -13.20 -12.07
N TYR A 137 -19.72 -12.95 -11.18
CA TYR A 137 -19.58 -12.07 -10.03
C TYR A 137 -19.42 -12.92 -8.78
N GLN A 138 -18.30 -12.76 -8.08
CA GLN A 138 -18.16 -13.30 -6.74
C GLN A 138 -18.72 -12.28 -5.75
N LEU A 139 -19.82 -12.64 -5.11
CA LEU A 139 -20.60 -11.77 -4.24
C LEU A 139 -20.56 -12.28 -2.80
N MET A 140 -20.55 -11.38 -1.82
CA MET A 140 -20.69 -11.71 -0.40
C MET A 140 -21.86 -10.93 0.21
N PRO A 141 -22.83 -11.61 0.84
CA PRO A 141 -23.98 -10.94 1.45
C PRO A 141 -23.59 -10.10 2.67
N LYS A 142 -24.22 -8.92 2.79
CA LYS A 142 -23.99 -7.99 3.91
C LYS A 142 -24.79 -8.34 5.17
N SER A 143 -25.88 -9.10 5.03
CA SER A 143 -26.75 -9.50 6.14
C SER A 143 -27.47 -10.83 5.83
N PRO A 144 -27.94 -11.56 6.86
CA PRO A 144 -28.79 -12.73 6.66
C PRO A 144 -30.22 -12.33 6.26
N GLY A 145 -30.92 -13.19 5.54
CA GLY A 145 -32.28 -12.95 5.06
C GLY A 145 -32.59 -13.63 3.73
N ASP A 146 -33.80 -13.41 3.23
CA ASP A 146 -34.20 -13.82 1.88
C ASP A 146 -33.97 -12.65 0.92
N PHE A 147 -33.17 -12.87 -0.13
CA PHE A 147 -32.81 -11.85 -1.11
C PHE A 147 -33.30 -12.24 -2.51
N THR A 148 -33.59 -11.22 -3.31
CA THR A 148 -33.84 -11.39 -4.75
C THR A 148 -32.81 -10.58 -5.50
N ILE A 149 -31.98 -11.25 -6.30
CA ILE A 149 -31.12 -10.62 -7.29
C ILE A 149 -32.06 -10.03 -8.35
N PRO A 150 -32.09 -8.69 -8.51
CA PRO A 150 -32.98 -8.04 -9.46
C PRO A 150 -32.57 -8.39 -10.90
N SER A 151 -33.46 -8.13 -11.85
CA SER A 151 -33.13 -8.23 -13.27
C SER A 151 -31.99 -7.25 -13.59
N LEU A 152 -30.87 -7.78 -14.09
CA LEU A 152 -29.70 -7.00 -14.48
C LEU A 152 -29.71 -6.77 -15.99
N ARG A 153 -29.10 -5.67 -16.44
CA ARG A 153 -29.06 -5.29 -17.85
C ARG A 153 -27.64 -5.38 -18.41
N VAL A 154 -27.53 -5.95 -19.62
CA VAL A 154 -26.30 -5.92 -20.43
C VAL A 154 -26.67 -5.48 -21.84
N GLY A 155 -26.24 -4.28 -22.23
CA GLY A 155 -26.71 -3.63 -23.46
C GLY A 155 -28.23 -3.56 -23.48
N ASP A 156 -28.84 -4.14 -24.51
CA ASP A 156 -30.31 -4.19 -24.68
C ASP A 156 -30.97 -5.43 -24.06
N ARG A 157 -30.22 -6.31 -23.40
CA ARG A 157 -30.72 -7.56 -22.81
C ARG A 157 -30.94 -7.43 -21.30
N GLN A 158 -31.96 -8.11 -20.78
CA GLN A 158 -32.30 -8.14 -19.35
C GLN A 158 -32.33 -9.57 -18.84
N SER A 159 -31.88 -9.77 -17.60
CA SER A 159 -31.83 -11.08 -16.97
C SER A 159 -33.12 -11.46 -16.27
N ASN A 160 -33.31 -12.76 -16.01
CA ASN A 160 -34.26 -13.19 -14.99
C ASN A 160 -33.81 -12.73 -13.59
N THR A 161 -34.78 -12.64 -12.68
CA THR A 161 -34.50 -12.48 -11.25
C THR A 161 -34.12 -13.81 -10.63
N VAL A 162 -33.25 -13.81 -9.62
CA VAL A 162 -32.86 -15.03 -8.88
C VAL A 162 -33.15 -14.85 -7.39
N ARG A 163 -33.88 -15.78 -6.79
CA ARG A 163 -34.13 -15.78 -5.33
C ARG A 163 -33.06 -16.60 -4.62
N MET A 164 -32.63 -16.12 -3.48
CA MET A 164 -31.65 -16.82 -2.64
C MET A 164 -31.89 -16.55 -1.16
N ARG A 165 -31.48 -17.50 -0.32
CA ARG A 165 -31.56 -17.43 1.14
C ARG A 165 -30.17 -17.34 1.74
N VAL A 166 -29.95 -16.34 2.59
CA VAL A 166 -28.72 -16.16 3.36
C VAL A 166 -29.03 -16.48 4.81
N LEU A 167 -28.44 -17.56 5.31
CA LEU A 167 -28.53 -17.97 6.70
C LEU A 167 -27.57 -17.14 7.57
N PRO A 168 -27.84 -16.97 8.86
CA PRO A 168 -26.86 -16.41 9.80
C PRO A 168 -25.56 -17.21 9.83
N SER A 169 -24.49 -16.59 10.34
CA SER A 169 -23.25 -17.32 10.62
C SER A 169 -23.46 -18.19 11.86
N ASP A 170 -22.76 -19.32 11.93
CA ASP A 170 -22.69 -20.08 13.18
C ASP A 170 -21.96 -19.20 14.23
N ALA A 171 -22.30 -19.34 15.51
CA ALA A 171 -21.77 -18.48 16.57
C ALA A 171 -20.24 -18.55 16.65
N THR A 172 -19.59 -17.43 16.92
CA THR A 172 -18.14 -17.28 17.10
C THR A 172 -17.65 -18.21 18.22
N GLY A 173 -16.56 -18.95 17.97
CA GLY A 173 -15.90 -19.78 18.99
C GLY A 173 -16.26 -21.27 19.02
N ASP A 174 -17.01 -21.80 18.06
CA ASP A 174 -17.24 -23.26 17.99
C ASP A 174 -15.94 -23.99 17.60
N ALA A 175 -15.38 -24.78 18.52
CA ALA A 175 -14.22 -25.63 18.27
C ALA A 175 -14.47 -26.72 17.19
N ALA A 176 -15.73 -26.90 16.76
CA ALA A 176 -16.08 -27.72 15.61
C ALA A 176 -15.81 -27.02 14.26
N ALA A 177 -15.63 -25.70 14.23
CA ALA A 177 -15.40 -24.93 13.01
C ALA A 177 -14.02 -25.17 12.41
N ASP A 178 -13.93 -25.06 11.07
CA ASP A 178 -12.70 -25.25 10.32
C ASP A 178 -11.69 -24.11 10.51
N ILE A 179 -12.19 -22.90 10.79
CA ILE A 179 -11.39 -21.70 11.03
C ILE A 179 -12.10 -20.87 12.11
N PHE A 180 -11.37 -20.46 13.14
CA PHE A 180 -11.89 -19.59 14.20
C PHE A 180 -10.77 -18.78 14.86
N MET A 181 -11.13 -17.77 15.64
CA MET A 181 -10.20 -16.92 16.37
C MET A 181 -10.51 -16.96 17.87
N GLU A 182 -9.47 -17.07 18.69
CA GLU A 182 -9.53 -16.86 20.13
C GLU A 182 -8.81 -15.55 20.46
N LEU A 183 -9.46 -14.72 21.29
CA LEU A 183 -8.87 -13.49 21.81
C LEU A 183 -8.69 -13.63 23.32
N THR A 184 -7.53 -13.22 23.82
CA THR A 184 -7.31 -13.06 25.26
C THR A 184 -6.70 -11.70 25.54
N ALA A 185 -7.03 -11.12 26.68
CA ALA A 185 -6.41 -9.90 27.19
C ALA A 185 -6.08 -10.09 28.66
N GLU A 186 -4.87 -9.69 29.06
CA GLU A 186 -4.40 -9.81 30.44
C GLU A 186 -3.65 -8.53 30.85
N PRO A 187 -3.82 -8.01 32.08
CA PRO A 187 -4.69 -8.51 33.14
C PRO A 187 -6.18 -8.12 32.95
N ASP A 188 -7.07 -8.74 33.72
CA ASP A 188 -8.51 -8.42 33.73
C ASP A 188 -8.81 -7.05 34.37
N VAL A 189 -8.04 -6.67 35.38
CA VAL A 189 -8.12 -5.35 36.03
C VAL A 189 -7.03 -4.46 35.45
N VAL A 190 -7.46 -3.42 34.74
CA VAL A 190 -6.57 -2.54 34.00
C VAL A 190 -6.62 -1.15 34.62
N TYR A 191 -5.47 -0.52 34.81
CA TYR A 191 -5.41 0.88 35.19
C TYR A 191 -5.13 1.76 33.97
N ALA A 192 -5.55 3.03 34.04
CA ALA A 192 -5.15 4.02 33.04
C ALA A 192 -3.62 4.04 32.91
N GLN A 193 -3.15 4.00 31.67
CA GLN A 193 -1.75 3.98 31.24
C GLN A 193 -0.96 2.71 31.59
N SER A 194 -1.59 1.67 32.16
CA SER A 194 -0.95 0.36 32.36
C SER A 194 -1.03 -0.51 31.10
N GLN A 195 -0.10 -1.44 30.95
CA GLN A 195 -0.11 -2.38 29.84
C GLN A 195 -1.22 -3.44 29.97
N VAL A 196 -1.94 -3.66 28.87
CA VAL A 196 -2.73 -4.87 28.60
C VAL A 196 -2.03 -5.68 27.51
N LEU A 197 -1.76 -6.95 27.78
CA LEU A 197 -1.29 -7.90 26.79
C LEU A 197 -2.49 -8.53 26.08
N PHE A 198 -2.69 -8.15 24.82
CA PHE A 198 -3.73 -8.71 23.97
C PHE A 198 -3.15 -9.76 23.02
N THR A 199 -3.68 -10.98 23.07
CA THR A 199 -3.26 -12.10 22.21
C THR A 199 -4.40 -12.54 21.31
N LEU A 200 -4.14 -12.54 20.02
CA LEU A 200 -5.02 -13.09 18.97
C LEU A 200 -4.43 -14.42 18.50
N LYS A 201 -5.22 -15.50 18.60
CA LYS A 201 -4.88 -16.80 18.02
C LYS A 201 -5.88 -17.14 16.92
N LEU A 202 -5.40 -17.24 15.69
CA LEU A 202 -6.16 -17.71 14.54
C LEU A 202 -5.89 -19.20 14.33
N TYR A 203 -6.92 -20.03 14.48
CA TYR A 203 -6.89 -21.46 14.25
C TYR A 203 -7.36 -21.75 12.82
N VAL A 204 -6.54 -22.45 12.02
CA VAL A 204 -6.87 -22.84 10.64
C VAL A 204 -6.69 -24.35 10.48
N GLY A 205 -7.80 -25.07 10.31
CA GLY A 205 -7.86 -26.54 10.18
C GLY A 205 -8.10 -27.05 8.76
N VAL A 206 -8.19 -26.15 7.78
CA VAL A 206 -8.43 -26.45 6.36
C VAL A 206 -7.43 -25.73 5.47
N SER A 207 -7.29 -26.19 4.22
CA SER A 207 -6.44 -25.53 3.24
C SER A 207 -7.00 -24.16 2.85
N THR A 208 -6.14 -23.14 2.82
CA THR A 208 -6.50 -21.78 2.43
C THR A 208 -5.53 -21.26 1.37
N GLY A 209 -6.05 -20.55 0.37
CA GLY A 209 -5.27 -19.78 -0.59
C GLY A 209 -4.88 -18.41 -0.04
N ARG A 210 -5.03 -17.36 -0.85
CA ARG A 210 -4.80 -15.97 -0.43
C ARG A 210 -5.65 -15.65 0.81
N SER A 211 -5.04 -15.02 1.80
CA SER A 211 -5.70 -14.64 3.05
C SER A 211 -5.21 -13.29 3.55
N THR A 212 -6.07 -12.60 4.30
CA THR A 212 -5.81 -11.32 4.96
C THR A 212 -6.31 -11.39 6.40
N LEU A 213 -5.60 -10.72 7.31
CA LEU A 213 -5.95 -10.64 8.73
C LEU A 213 -5.77 -9.21 9.20
N THR A 214 -6.86 -8.55 9.61
CA THR A 214 -6.82 -7.17 10.08
C THR A 214 -6.09 -7.05 11.42
N THR A 215 -5.66 -5.85 11.76
CA THR A 215 -5.22 -5.52 13.12
C THR A 215 -6.45 -5.28 14.01
N PRO A 216 -6.33 -5.47 15.34
CA PRO A 216 -7.40 -5.10 16.26
C PRO A 216 -7.57 -3.59 16.28
N GLU A 217 -8.82 -3.13 16.26
CA GLU A 217 -9.20 -1.74 16.51
C GLU A 217 -9.56 -1.57 17.98
N THR A 218 -9.37 -0.37 18.53
CA THR A 218 -9.79 -0.01 19.89
C THR A 218 -10.99 0.92 19.87
N GLY A 219 -11.86 0.78 20.86
CA GLY A 219 -13.04 1.63 21.05
C GLY A 219 -13.26 1.96 22.52
N GLY A 220 -14.14 2.93 22.78
CA GLY A 220 -14.34 3.47 24.12
C GLY A 220 -13.24 4.46 24.50
N VAL A 221 -12.45 4.15 25.53
CA VAL A 221 -11.30 4.98 25.90
C VAL A 221 -10.20 4.92 24.84
N GLU A 222 -9.52 6.04 24.62
CA GLU A 222 -8.36 6.10 23.72
C GLU A 222 -7.25 5.17 24.24
N ALA A 223 -6.62 4.43 23.33
CA ALA A 223 -5.56 3.50 23.69
C ALA A 223 -4.46 3.47 22.63
N ILE A 224 -3.21 3.36 23.07
CA ILE A 224 -2.05 3.15 22.22
C ILE A 224 -1.89 1.64 22.02
N VAL A 225 -1.74 1.19 20.79
CA VAL A 225 -1.62 -0.24 20.45
C VAL A 225 -0.26 -0.49 19.77
N GLU A 226 0.57 -1.30 20.42
CA GLU A 226 1.89 -1.69 19.93
C GLU A 226 1.91 -3.19 19.63
N LYS A 227 2.33 -3.58 18.43
CA LYS A 227 2.54 -5.00 18.09
C LYS A 227 3.78 -5.51 18.83
N LEU A 228 3.66 -6.66 19.50
CA LEU A 228 4.74 -7.30 20.23
C LEU A 228 5.40 -8.37 19.36
N GLY A 229 6.51 -8.01 18.72
CA GLY A 229 7.33 -8.92 17.94
C GLY A 229 6.66 -9.40 16.64
N GLU A 230 7.21 -10.48 16.09
CA GLU A 230 6.69 -11.12 14.87
C GLU A 230 5.58 -12.13 15.18
N ASP A 231 4.79 -12.45 14.16
CA ASP A 231 3.75 -13.46 14.26
C ASP A 231 4.38 -14.84 14.53
N SER A 232 3.83 -15.59 15.49
CA SER A 232 4.23 -16.97 15.74
C SER A 232 3.30 -17.94 15.00
N THR A 233 3.83 -19.03 14.46
CA THR A 233 3.03 -20.08 13.81
C THR A 233 3.41 -21.45 14.34
N TYR A 234 2.44 -22.22 14.81
CA TYR A 234 2.64 -23.56 15.36
C TYR A 234 1.43 -24.46 15.10
N GLN A 235 1.56 -25.75 15.41
CA GLN A 235 0.45 -26.71 15.31
C GLN A 235 -0.18 -26.95 16.68
N ALA A 236 -1.51 -27.03 16.72
CA ALA A 236 -2.25 -27.39 17.93
C ALA A 236 -3.42 -28.33 17.59
N THR A 237 -3.77 -29.21 18.53
CA THR A 237 -4.94 -30.08 18.42
C THR A 237 -6.06 -29.55 19.31
N ARG A 238 -7.26 -29.35 18.75
CA ARG A 238 -8.49 -28.94 19.47
C ARG A 238 -9.62 -29.88 19.08
N GLY A 239 -10.34 -30.44 20.06
CA GLY A 239 -11.45 -31.36 19.79
C GLY A 239 -11.08 -32.57 18.92
N GLY A 240 -9.82 -33.04 18.97
CA GLY A 240 -9.32 -34.13 18.11
C GLY A 240 -8.96 -33.74 16.68
N ARG A 241 -9.05 -32.45 16.31
CA ARG A 241 -8.67 -31.91 15.00
C ARG A 241 -7.38 -31.11 15.09
N ASN A 242 -6.54 -31.18 14.05
CA ASN A 242 -5.29 -30.43 13.97
C ASN A 242 -5.49 -29.07 13.29
N PHE A 243 -4.88 -28.04 13.85
CA PHE A 243 -4.92 -26.68 13.36
C PHE A 243 -3.49 -26.13 13.21
N ILE A 244 -3.28 -25.32 12.18
CA ILE A 244 -2.19 -24.35 12.16
C ILE A 244 -2.68 -23.12 12.93
N VAL A 245 -1.99 -22.78 14.00
CA VAL A 245 -2.27 -21.60 14.83
C VAL A 245 -1.33 -20.49 14.40
N ARG A 246 -1.89 -19.32 14.08
CA ARG A 246 -1.14 -18.07 13.90
C ARG A 246 -1.44 -17.17 15.09
N GLU A 247 -0.41 -16.82 15.85
CA GLU A 247 -0.52 -16.05 17.08
C GLU A 247 0.10 -14.66 16.91
N ARG A 248 -0.67 -13.63 17.27
CA ARG A 248 -0.24 -12.23 17.31
C ARG A 248 -0.43 -11.67 18.69
N ARG A 249 0.58 -10.96 19.19
CA ARG A 249 0.58 -10.33 20.51
C ARG A 249 0.67 -8.81 20.37
N TYR A 250 -0.02 -8.09 21.23
CA TYR A 250 -0.05 -6.64 21.28
C TYR A 250 0.05 -6.16 22.72
N ALA A 251 0.66 -5.00 22.93
CA ALA A 251 0.55 -4.23 24.15
C ALA A 251 -0.41 -3.06 23.90
N VAL A 252 -1.47 -3.00 24.69
CA VAL A 252 -2.52 -1.96 24.61
C VAL A 252 -2.44 -1.12 25.88
N PHE A 253 -2.29 0.19 25.72
CA PHE A 253 -2.17 1.14 26.83
C PHE A 253 -3.36 2.12 26.81
N PRO A 254 -4.43 1.89 27.58
CA PRO A 254 -5.54 2.84 27.68
C PRO A 254 -5.05 4.16 28.29
N GLN A 255 -5.52 5.30 27.78
CA GLN A 255 -5.03 6.62 28.21
C GLN A 255 -5.83 7.24 29.35
N GLY A 256 -7.00 6.67 29.68
CA GLY A 256 -7.88 7.15 30.75
C GLY A 256 -8.85 6.08 31.24
N PRO A 257 -9.59 6.36 32.33
CA PRO A 257 -10.57 5.43 32.90
C PRO A 257 -11.83 5.33 32.04
N GLY A 258 -12.49 4.17 32.07
CA GLY A 258 -13.72 3.90 31.32
C GLY A 258 -13.75 2.49 30.75
N THR A 259 -14.58 2.26 29.74
CA THR A 259 -14.63 0.98 29.02
C THR A 259 -13.65 1.00 27.85
N LEU A 260 -12.80 -0.01 27.75
CA LEU A 260 -11.95 -0.28 26.60
C LEU A 260 -12.49 -1.50 25.86
N THR A 261 -12.73 -1.37 24.56
CA THR A 261 -13.03 -2.51 23.68
C THR A 261 -11.87 -2.75 22.72
N ILE A 262 -11.46 -4.00 22.54
CA ILE A 262 -10.40 -4.41 21.61
C ILE A 262 -10.98 -5.42 20.61
N GLY A 263 -10.78 -5.12 19.33
CA GLY A 263 -11.40 -5.85 18.23
C GLY A 263 -12.73 -5.24 17.79
N PRO A 264 -13.45 -5.93 16.88
CA PRO A 264 -13.18 -7.28 16.42
C PRO A 264 -12.12 -7.32 15.30
N VAL A 265 -11.45 -8.45 15.20
CA VAL A 265 -10.50 -8.76 14.13
C VAL A 265 -11.21 -9.52 13.02
N THR A 266 -10.86 -9.25 11.77
CA THR A 266 -11.42 -9.94 10.60
C THR A 266 -10.34 -10.72 9.87
N PHE A 267 -10.59 -12.01 9.67
CA PHE A 267 -9.80 -12.90 8.81
C PHE A 267 -10.60 -13.21 7.54
N GLU A 268 -10.05 -12.94 6.37
CA GLU A 268 -10.66 -13.30 5.10
C GLU A 268 -9.73 -14.23 4.33
N ALA A 269 -10.25 -15.34 3.79
CA ALA A 269 -9.44 -16.30 3.06
C ALA A 269 -10.23 -17.02 1.97
N MET A 270 -9.53 -17.39 0.89
CA MET A 270 -10.03 -18.39 -0.05
C MET A 270 -9.90 -19.79 0.58
N VAL A 271 -10.99 -20.34 1.10
CA VAL A 271 -11.03 -21.69 1.67
C VAL A 271 -11.11 -22.72 0.55
N ILE A 272 -10.23 -23.72 0.59
CA ILE A 272 -10.14 -24.81 -0.38
C ILE A 272 -10.60 -26.09 0.33
N PRO A 273 -11.87 -26.49 0.19
CA PRO A 273 -12.38 -27.69 0.84
C PRO A 273 -11.87 -28.97 0.14
N ASP A 274 -11.83 -30.09 0.87
CA ASP A 274 -11.46 -31.40 0.29
C ASP A 274 -12.40 -31.84 -0.83
N ARG A 275 -13.65 -31.36 -0.80
CA ARG A 275 -14.67 -31.58 -1.84
C ARG A 275 -15.46 -30.28 -2.05
N GLY A 276 -15.68 -29.92 -3.31
CA GLY A 276 -16.42 -28.72 -3.70
C GLY A 276 -15.52 -27.61 -4.24
N PHE A 277 -16.10 -26.42 -4.43
CA PHE A 277 -15.39 -25.28 -5.01
C PHE A 277 -14.75 -24.42 -3.93
N SER A 278 -13.57 -23.87 -4.25
CA SER A 278 -12.93 -22.86 -3.42
C SER A 278 -13.79 -21.61 -3.34
N ARG A 279 -13.89 -21.01 -2.16
CA ARG A 279 -14.74 -19.84 -1.90
C ARG A 279 -14.08 -18.91 -0.93
N VAL A 280 -14.35 -17.62 -1.08
CA VAL A 280 -13.90 -16.62 -0.10
C VAL A 280 -14.83 -16.72 1.10
N GLN A 281 -14.24 -16.84 2.29
CA GLN A 281 -14.95 -16.81 3.56
C GLN A 281 -14.33 -15.75 4.46
N ARG A 282 -15.18 -15.05 5.18
CA ARG A 282 -14.81 -14.02 6.15
C ARG A 282 -15.17 -14.50 7.56
N PHE A 283 -14.22 -14.41 8.47
CA PHE A 283 -14.36 -14.79 9.87
C PHE A 283 -14.11 -13.54 10.70
N ARG A 284 -14.97 -13.28 11.67
CA ARG A 284 -14.85 -12.13 12.57
C ARG A 284 -14.70 -12.68 13.99
N SER A 285 -13.76 -12.14 14.75
CA SER A 285 -13.60 -12.51 16.16
C SER A 285 -14.70 -11.86 16.99
N ASP A 286 -14.81 -12.29 18.24
CA ASP A 286 -15.50 -11.50 19.26
C ASP A 286 -14.74 -10.19 19.55
N VAL A 287 -15.33 -9.39 20.44
CA VAL A 287 -14.73 -8.18 20.99
C VAL A 287 -14.37 -8.45 22.44
N VAL A 288 -13.17 -8.06 22.85
CA VAL A 288 -12.79 -8.08 24.27
C VAL A 288 -13.17 -6.73 24.88
N GLU A 289 -13.92 -6.76 25.98
CA GLU A 289 -14.30 -5.56 26.73
C GLU A 289 -13.63 -5.58 28.11
N LEU A 290 -12.95 -4.50 28.47
CA LEU A 290 -12.20 -4.34 29.72
C LEU A 290 -12.64 -3.06 30.42
N ALA A 291 -12.73 -3.12 31.75
CA ALA A 291 -12.92 -1.95 32.60
C ALA A 291 -11.56 -1.35 32.96
N VAL A 292 -11.37 -0.06 32.68
CA VAL A 292 -10.16 0.69 32.99
C VAL A 292 -10.39 1.57 34.21
N ALA A 293 -9.67 1.27 35.29
CA ALA A 293 -9.66 2.02 36.53
C ALA A 293 -8.84 3.32 36.41
N PRO A 294 -9.18 4.38 37.18
CA PRO A 294 -8.39 5.60 37.22
C PRO A 294 -7.03 5.40 37.92
N ALA A 295 -6.12 6.35 37.73
CA ALA A 295 -4.87 6.41 38.48
C ALA A 295 -5.14 6.49 39.99
N VAL A 296 -4.37 5.74 40.77
CA VAL A 296 -4.44 5.74 42.24
C VAL A 296 -3.53 6.85 42.77
N ALA A 297 -4.05 7.72 43.64
CA ALA A 297 -3.26 8.80 44.22
C ALA A 297 -2.13 8.24 45.11
N PRO A 298 -0.94 8.87 45.13
CA PRO A 298 0.12 8.49 46.04
C PRO A 298 -0.24 8.80 47.50
N PRO A 299 0.24 7.99 48.45
CA PRO A 299 0.08 8.29 49.87
C PRO A 299 0.89 9.56 50.25
N PRO A 300 0.59 10.22 51.39
CA PRO A 300 1.22 11.48 51.77
C PRO A 300 2.76 11.45 51.82
N GLU A 301 3.35 10.29 52.14
CA GLU A 301 4.81 10.09 52.20
C GLU A 301 5.48 10.14 50.83
N LEU A 302 4.69 9.93 49.76
CA LEU A 302 5.11 9.96 48.35
C LEU A 302 4.43 11.12 47.60
N ALA A 303 4.08 12.19 48.31
CA ALA A 303 3.43 13.35 47.71
C ALA A 303 4.25 13.89 46.51
N GLY A 304 3.56 14.10 45.38
CA GLY A 304 4.18 14.55 44.14
C GLY A 304 4.78 13.43 43.27
N ALA A 305 4.65 12.16 43.67
CA ALA A 305 4.99 11.03 42.81
C ALA A 305 4.23 11.07 41.49
N ALA A 306 4.93 10.82 40.39
CA ALA A 306 4.31 10.65 39.07
C ALA A 306 3.55 9.32 39.03
N TRP A 307 2.40 9.31 38.34
CA TRP A 307 1.69 8.07 38.04
C TRP A 307 2.51 7.24 37.05
N LEU A 308 2.99 6.08 37.50
CA LEU A 308 3.83 5.19 36.71
C LEU A 308 3.40 3.73 36.97
N PRO A 309 2.36 3.24 36.28
CA PRO A 309 1.81 1.91 36.50
C PRO A 309 2.59 0.84 35.74
N ALA A 310 3.37 0.04 36.46
CA ALA A 310 4.25 -0.97 35.88
C ALA A 310 4.12 -2.31 36.62
N LYS A 311 4.65 -3.38 36.02
CA LYS A 311 4.85 -4.66 36.71
C LYS A 311 6.11 -4.63 37.58
N SER A 312 7.18 -4.03 37.06
CA SER A 312 8.40 -3.77 37.83
C SER A 312 9.07 -2.50 37.35
N VAL A 313 9.72 -1.80 38.27
CA VAL A 313 10.63 -0.69 37.96
C VAL A 313 11.93 -0.91 38.71
N THR A 314 13.05 -0.81 37.99
CA THR A 314 14.38 -0.90 38.58
C THR A 314 15.19 0.35 38.25
N LEU A 315 16.07 0.71 39.18
CA LEU A 315 16.97 1.84 39.03
C LEU A 315 18.40 1.35 39.23
N ARG A 316 19.26 1.58 38.25
CA ARG A 316 20.66 1.12 38.24
C ARG A 316 21.58 2.28 37.92
N GLU A 317 22.83 2.17 38.36
CA GLU A 317 23.84 3.14 38.03
C GLU A 317 25.17 2.49 37.63
N GLN A 318 25.90 3.19 36.76
CA GLN A 318 27.21 2.81 36.28
C GLN A 318 28.13 4.02 36.21
N TRP A 319 29.42 3.82 36.46
CA TRP A 319 30.44 4.87 36.44
C TRP A 319 31.55 4.57 35.46
N SER A 320 32.12 5.63 34.88
CA SER A 320 33.38 5.55 34.15
C SER A 320 34.56 5.46 35.14
N GLY A 321 35.01 4.24 35.46
CA GLY A 321 36.18 3.97 36.31
C GLY A 321 35.85 3.57 37.75
N ASP A 322 36.88 3.56 38.60
CA ASP A 322 36.91 2.79 39.85
C ASP A 322 36.31 3.50 41.10
N GLY A 323 35.41 4.48 40.91
CA GLY A 323 34.68 5.10 42.02
C GLY A 323 35.40 6.23 42.77
N GLU A 324 36.40 6.86 42.15
CA GLU A 324 37.05 8.06 42.68
C GLU A 324 36.91 9.25 41.73
N LEU A 325 36.76 10.44 42.31
CA LEU A 325 36.73 11.70 41.57
C LEU A 325 38.06 12.43 41.73
N ALA A 326 38.39 13.28 40.76
CA ALA A 326 39.47 14.25 40.88
C ALA A 326 38.89 15.64 40.71
N VAL A 327 39.39 16.61 41.48
CA VAL A 327 38.90 17.99 41.41
C VAL A 327 39.00 18.53 39.98
N GLY A 328 37.89 19.05 39.46
CA GLY A 328 37.80 19.65 38.12
C GLY A 328 37.74 18.68 36.94
N ILE A 329 37.95 17.37 37.15
CA ILE A 329 37.91 16.37 36.08
C ILE A 329 36.51 15.72 36.04
N PRO A 330 35.75 15.86 34.93
CA PRO A 330 34.43 15.25 34.82
C PRO A 330 34.53 13.72 34.78
N ARG A 331 33.62 13.07 35.50
CA ARG A 331 33.38 11.62 35.43
C ARG A 331 31.95 11.35 34.99
N THR A 332 31.78 10.36 34.12
CA THR A 332 30.45 9.99 33.62
C THR A 332 29.78 9.04 34.61
N ARG A 333 28.59 9.42 35.06
CA ARG A 333 27.65 8.59 35.80
C ARG A 333 26.45 8.34 34.90
N THR A 334 26.15 7.08 34.61
CA THR A 334 24.95 6.71 33.85
C THR A 334 23.93 6.13 34.81
N ILE A 335 22.73 6.70 34.84
CA ILE A 335 21.58 6.19 35.58
C ILE A 335 20.61 5.57 34.58
N VAL A 336 20.21 4.33 34.84
CA VAL A 336 19.32 3.55 33.99
C VAL A 336 18.03 3.28 34.76
N VAL A 337 16.91 3.76 34.22
CA VAL A 337 15.56 3.40 34.66
C VAL A 337 15.07 2.30 33.72
N GLU A 338 14.69 1.15 34.26
CA GLU A 338 14.06 0.07 33.49
C GLU A 338 12.68 -0.20 34.06
N GLY A 339 11.67 -0.29 33.19
CA GLY A 339 10.28 -0.52 33.57
C GLY A 339 9.65 -1.60 32.70
N LEU A 340 9.10 -2.65 33.32
CA LEU A 340 8.33 -3.69 32.64
C LEU A 340 6.84 -3.32 32.61
N GLY A 341 6.24 -3.39 31.43
CA GLY A 341 4.83 -3.02 31.22
C GLY A 341 4.60 -1.54 30.98
N LEU A 342 5.64 -0.82 30.53
CA LEU A 342 5.60 0.62 30.23
C LEU A 342 6.12 0.88 28.82
N LEU A 343 5.63 1.94 28.18
CA LEU A 343 6.26 2.59 27.03
C LEU A 343 7.51 3.36 27.50
N GLU A 344 8.51 3.48 26.62
CA GLU A 344 9.74 4.22 26.89
C GLU A 344 9.47 5.71 27.12
N THR A 345 8.40 6.23 26.54
CA THR A 345 7.94 7.63 26.71
C THR A 345 7.25 7.89 28.05
N GLN A 346 6.84 6.84 28.77
CA GLN A 346 6.30 6.96 30.12
C GLN A 346 7.40 7.05 31.18
N LEU A 347 8.63 6.64 30.86
CA LEU A 347 9.74 6.66 31.82
C LEU A 347 10.16 8.11 32.14
N PRO A 348 10.06 8.54 33.41
CA PRO A 348 10.30 9.93 33.77
C PRO A 348 11.78 10.28 33.74
N ASP A 349 12.03 11.59 33.69
CA ASP A 349 13.36 12.15 33.90
C ASP A 349 13.80 11.91 35.35
N VAL A 350 15.06 11.49 35.53
CA VAL A 350 15.66 11.37 36.86
C VAL A 350 16.17 12.73 37.31
N LEU A 351 15.43 13.38 38.21
CA LEU A 351 15.84 14.64 38.83
C LEU A 351 16.83 14.36 39.96
N LEU A 352 18.01 15.00 39.90
CA LEU A 352 19.04 14.89 40.93
C LEU A 352 19.02 16.13 41.83
N GLU A 353 19.09 15.91 43.14
CA GLU A 353 19.24 16.99 44.11
C GLU A 353 20.63 17.65 43.97
N ALA A 354 20.67 18.97 44.12
CA ALA A 354 21.92 19.73 44.13
C ALA A 354 22.69 19.44 45.42
N GLN A 355 23.99 19.18 45.31
CA GLN A 355 24.81 18.76 46.44
C GLN A 355 26.07 19.60 46.59
N PRO A 356 26.47 19.95 47.83
CA PRO A 356 27.68 20.72 48.06
C PRO A 356 28.92 20.01 47.50
N GLY A 357 29.80 20.76 46.84
CA GLY A 357 31.09 20.26 46.36
C GLY A 357 31.03 19.43 45.08
N VAL A 358 29.85 19.16 44.50
CA VAL A 358 29.70 18.47 43.20
C VAL A 358 28.67 19.16 42.31
N ARG A 359 28.99 19.28 41.02
CA ARG A 359 28.02 19.63 39.97
C ARG A 359 27.75 18.43 39.08
N GLN A 360 26.49 18.22 38.73
CA GLN A 360 26.04 17.15 37.85
C GLN A 360 25.27 17.76 36.68
N TYR A 361 25.70 17.46 35.45
CA TYR A 361 25.08 17.94 34.22
C TYR A 361 24.55 16.75 33.42
N ALA A 362 23.25 16.73 33.13
CA ALA A 362 22.62 15.67 32.36
C ALA A 362 22.85 15.85 30.87
N ASP A 363 23.17 14.75 30.20
CA ASP A 363 23.12 14.64 28.74
C ASP A 363 21.71 14.24 28.27
N ARG A 364 21.52 14.21 26.95
CA ARG A 364 20.27 13.73 26.36
C ARG A 364 20.05 12.26 26.72
N PRO A 365 18.85 11.88 27.21
CA PRO A 365 18.54 10.50 27.52
C PRO A 365 18.47 9.64 26.24
N GLU A 366 18.87 8.39 26.37
CA GLU A 366 18.62 7.34 25.38
C GLU A 366 17.42 6.51 25.84
N LEU A 367 16.45 6.33 24.94
CA LEU A 367 15.25 5.54 25.17
C LEU A 367 15.32 4.29 24.31
N THR A 368 15.17 3.12 24.92
CA THR A 368 15.09 1.84 24.23
C THR A 368 13.93 1.03 24.75
N ARG A 369 13.46 0.10 23.92
CA ARG A 369 12.39 -0.85 24.26
C ARG A 369 12.74 -2.23 23.74
N GLU A 370 12.33 -3.24 24.48
CA GLU A 370 12.51 -4.65 24.15
C GLU A 370 11.18 -5.39 24.37
N VAL A 371 10.82 -6.25 23.41
CA VAL A 371 9.63 -7.11 23.53
C VAL A 371 10.03 -8.40 24.23
N THR A 372 9.36 -8.71 25.34
CA THR A 372 9.59 -9.92 26.13
C THR A 372 8.36 -10.82 26.17
N ALA A 373 8.48 -12.01 26.79
CA ALA A 373 7.33 -12.86 27.06
C ALA A 373 6.33 -12.19 28.01
N GLU A 374 6.80 -11.35 28.94
CA GLU A 374 6.00 -10.72 29.99
C GLU A 374 5.44 -9.34 29.59
N GLY A 375 5.87 -8.81 28.45
CA GLY A 375 5.36 -7.57 27.88
C GLY A 375 6.43 -6.69 27.26
N LEU A 376 6.30 -5.38 27.47
CA LEU A 376 7.25 -4.39 26.95
C LEU A 376 8.21 -4.01 28.06
N LEU A 377 9.50 -4.29 27.88
CA LEU A 377 10.56 -3.82 28.76
C LEU A 377 11.12 -2.53 28.18
N SER A 378 10.86 -1.43 28.84
CA SER A 378 11.36 -0.11 28.42
C SER A 378 12.52 0.32 29.28
N ARG A 379 13.48 1.00 28.68
CA ARG A 379 14.68 1.49 29.34
C ARG A 379 14.93 2.94 28.96
N ARG A 380 15.23 3.75 29.98
CA ARG A 380 15.74 5.10 29.84
C ARG A 380 17.12 5.19 30.48
N SER A 381 18.13 5.51 29.67
CA SER A 381 19.51 5.72 30.11
C SER A 381 19.83 7.21 30.09
N THR A 382 20.23 7.77 31.23
CA THR A 382 20.62 9.19 31.34
C THR A 382 22.05 9.27 31.87
N SER A 383 22.95 9.83 31.07
CA SER A 383 24.34 10.08 31.45
C SER A 383 24.50 11.46 32.07
N PHE A 384 25.32 11.55 33.10
CA PHE A 384 25.62 12.78 33.83
C PHE A 384 27.13 13.00 33.88
N ALA A 385 27.59 14.20 33.52
CA ALA A 385 28.94 14.65 33.81
C ALA A 385 29.01 15.14 35.26
N VAL A 386 29.71 14.40 36.11
CA VAL A 386 29.90 14.69 37.53
C VAL A 386 31.26 15.35 37.74
N ILE A 387 31.27 16.57 38.26
CA ILE A 387 32.47 17.37 38.49
C ILE A 387 32.58 17.71 39.97
N ALA A 388 33.63 17.22 40.62
CA ALA A 388 33.96 17.58 42.00
C ALA A 388 34.70 18.92 42.06
N GLN A 389 34.38 19.74 43.05
CA GLN A 389 34.92 21.10 43.20
C GLN A 389 35.98 21.22 44.29
N THR A 390 35.92 20.37 45.32
CA THR A 390 36.81 20.41 46.47
C THR A 390 37.38 19.02 46.77
N PRO A 391 38.65 18.90 47.17
CA PRO A 391 39.20 17.63 47.64
C PRO A 391 38.51 17.19 48.94
N GLY A 392 38.49 15.88 49.20
CA GLY A 392 37.87 15.29 50.39
C GLY A 392 36.78 14.28 50.05
N GLU A 393 35.80 14.11 50.92
CA GLU A 393 34.66 13.24 50.66
C GLU A 393 33.47 14.05 50.14
N VAL A 394 32.82 13.55 49.09
CA VAL A 394 31.54 14.09 48.63
C VAL A 394 30.47 13.03 48.76
N ALA A 395 29.42 13.36 49.50
CA ALA A 395 28.20 12.58 49.54
C ALA A 395 27.37 12.87 48.28
N LEU A 396 26.87 11.81 47.65
CA LEU A 396 25.81 11.86 46.66
C LEU A 396 24.55 11.23 47.25
N ALA A 397 23.50 12.04 47.40
CA ALA A 397 22.14 11.65 47.70
C ALA A 397 21.68 10.51 46.79
N GLY A 398 20.89 9.63 47.40
CA GLY A 398 20.20 8.57 46.68
C GLY A 398 19.17 9.14 45.72
N VAL A 399 18.72 8.30 44.80
CA VAL A 399 17.64 8.63 43.87
C VAL A 399 16.48 7.72 44.20
N ARG A 400 15.27 8.29 44.35
CA ARG A 400 14.06 7.54 44.64
C ARG A 400 13.06 7.78 43.52
N LEU A 401 12.51 6.70 42.98
CA LEU A 401 11.49 6.73 41.94
C LEU A 401 10.27 5.95 42.44
N PRO A 402 9.24 6.63 42.98
CA PRO A 402 7.98 6.00 43.31
C PRO A 402 7.24 5.56 42.05
N TRP A 403 6.56 4.42 42.12
CA TRP A 403 5.78 3.84 41.02
C TRP A 403 4.63 2.99 41.57
N TRP A 404 3.60 2.77 40.76
CA TRP A 404 2.47 1.92 41.12
C TRP A 404 2.71 0.50 40.58
N ASN A 405 2.84 -0.46 41.48
CA ASN A 405 2.95 -1.86 41.14
C ASN A 405 1.55 -2.41 40.83
N VAL A 406 1.31 -2.73 39.55
CA VAL A 406 0.01 -3.23 39.08
C VAL A 406 -0.25 -4.69 39.46
N GLU A 407 0.79 -5.45 39.80
CA GLU A 407 0.67 -6.86 40.22
C GLU A 407 0.34 -6.95 41.72
N GLU A 408 0.98 -6.11 42.54
CA GLU A 408 0.78 -6.05 44.00
C GLU A 408 -0.27 -5.00 44.42
N GLU A 409 -0.82 -4.25 43.48
CA GLU A 409 -1.80 -3.17 43.67
C GLU A 409 -1.41 -2.17 44.77
N ARG A 410 -0.15 -1.73 44.76
CA ARG A 410 0.38 -0.79 45.77
C ARG A 410 1.49 0.10 45.22
N TRP A 411 1.72 1.21 45.91
CA TRP A 411 2.88 2.07 45.65
C TRP A 411 4.16 1.41 46.14
N GLU A 412 5.18 1.40 45.28
CA GLU A 412 6.54 0.96 45.58
C GLU A 412 7.56 2.03 45.18
N VAL A 413 8.81 1.88 45.61
CA VAL A 413 9.89 2.84 45.33
C VAL A 413 11.11 2.09 44.83
N ALA A 414 11.51 2.37 43.60
CA ALA A 414 12.83 1.97 43.11
C ALA A 414 13.86 2.97 43.62
N GLU A 415 14.95 2.49 44.22
CA GLU A 415 15.94 3.35 44.85
C GLU A 415 17.38 3.06 44.42
N LEU A 416 18.14 4.13 44.24
CA LEU A 416 19.60 4.10 44.28
C LEU A 416 20.03 4.61 45.65
N PRO A 417 20.83 3.84 46.40
CA PRO A 417 21.26 4.26 47.72
C PRO A 417 22.18 5.49 47.62
N PRO A 418 22.19 6.35 48.65
CA PRO A 418 23.20 7.40 48.74
C PRO A 418 24.60 6.78 48.81
N ARG A 419 25.59 7.47 48.27
CA ARG A 419 26.98 7.00 48.29
C ARG A 419 27.98 8.13 48.46
N THR A 420 29.07 7.82 49.15
CA THR A 420 30.18 8.74 49.35
C THR A 420 31.29 8.40 48.38
N LEU A 421 31.84 9.43 47.71
CA LEU A 421 32.96 9.30 46.78
C LEU A 421 34.17 10.06 47.34
N ALA A 422 35.34 9.44 47.27
CA ALA A 422 36.60 10.12 47.56
C ALA A 422 36.99 11.02 46.39
N VAL A 423 37.28 12.28 46.68
CA VAL A 423 37.77 13.29 45.75
C VAL A 423 39.24 13.54 46.02
N ARG A 424 40.09 13.09 45.10
CA ARG A 424 41.53 13.37 45.16
C ARG A 424 41.81 14.80 44.71
N PRO A 425 42.80 15.48 45.33
CA PRO A 425 43.35 16.70 44.76
C PRO A 425 43.79 16.43 43.33
N SER A 426 43.54 17.37 42.41
CA SER A 426 44.16 17.26 41.10
C SER A 426 45.67 17.41 41.26
N SER A 427 46.45 16.43 40.79
CA SER A 427 47.91 16.47 40.77
C SER A 427 48.48 17.48 39.76
N GLU A 428 47.60 18.22 39.08
CA GLU A 428 47.97 19.41 38.32
C GLU A 428 48.20 20.59 39.29
N SER A 429 49.19 20.42 40.17
CA SER A 429 49.80 21.52 40.90
C SER A 429 50.48 22.45 39.88
N ALA A 430 50.02 23.69 39.85
CA ALA A 430 50.85 24.88 39.72
C ALA A 430 52.09 24.74 38.82
N VAL A 431 51.95 25.17 37.56
CA VAL A 431 53.08 25.85 36.93
C VAL A 431 53.41 27.08 37.80
N PRO A 432 54.65 27.22 38.32
CA PRO A 432 55.04 28.45 38.96
C PRO A 432 55.01 29.55 37.91
N ALA A 433 54.37 30.67 38.24
CA ALA A 433 54.52 31.89 37.47
C ALA A 433 56.03 32.20 37.34
N PRO A 434 56.58 32.33 36.13
CA PRO A 434 57.94 32.82 35.97
C PRO A 434 57.99 34.25 36.50
N ALA A 435 59.00 34.54 37.31
CA ALA A 435 59.35 35.92 37.65
C ALA A 435 59.67 36.68 36.35
N ALA A 436 58.77 37.57 35.94
CA ALA A 436 58.99 38.48 34.84
C ALA A 436 59.75 39.71 35.38
N GLU A 437 61.07 39.65 35.26
CA GLU A 437 61.90 40.84 35.22
C GLU A 437 61.54 41.60 33.93
N ALA A 438 61.10 42.85 34.08
CA ALA A 438 60.69 43.68 32.97
C ALA A 438 61.93 44.21 32.22
N PRO A 439 61.93 44.10 30.88
CA PRO A 439 62.29 45.24 30.06
C PRO A 439 61.07 45.70 29.26
N ALA A 440 60.91 47.01 29.22
CA ALA A 440 59.87 47.72 28.50
C ALA A 440 59.78 47.30 27.03
N MET A 441 58.60 46.86 26.61
CA MET A 441 58.13 47.02 25.24
C MET A 441 56.60 47.04 25.22
N SER A 442 56.08 48.24 24.96
CA SER A 442 54.75 48.60 24.47
C SER A 442 53.58 47.68 24.85
N ALA A 443 52.75 48.17 25.78
CA ALA A 443 51.40 47.63 26.00
C ALA A 443 50.65 47.53 24.66
N PRO A 444 50.14 46.34 24.26
CA PRO A 444 49.03 46.33 23.34
C PRO A 444 47.84 46.90 24.11
N ALA A 445 47.29 47.99 23.58
CA ALA A 445 45.98 48.51 23.96
C ALA A 445 44.96 47.36 24.02
N PRO A 446 43.91 47.47 24.87
CA PRO A 446 42.88 46.45 24.96
C PRO A 446 42.42 46.10 23.55
N ALA A 447 42.59 44.84 23.16
CA ALA A 447 41.97 44.34 21.96
C ALA A 447 40.48 44.37 22.24
N GLU A 448 39.83 45.48 21.88
CA GLU A 448 38.43 45.50 21.54
C GLU A 448 38.22 44.25 20.70
N SER A 449 37.42 43.33 21.22
CA SER A 449 36.83 42.27 20.42
C SER A 449 36.11 43.00 19.31
N ARG A 450 36.77 43.18 18.17
CA ARG A 450 36.12 43.52 16.91
C ARG A 450 35.24 42.31 16.68
N GLU A 451 34.01 42.39 17.18
CA GLU A 451 32.91 41.57 16.74
C GLU A 451 33.04 41.57 15.23
N SER A 452 33.46 40.42 14.71
CA SER A 452 33.72 40.28 13.30
C SER A 452 32.36 40.39 12.64
N THR A 453 32.02 41.62 12.23
CA THR A 453 30.83 41.95 11.46
C THR A 453 30.84 41.17 10.14
N PHE A 454 31.92 40.46 9.81
CA PHE A 454 32.02 39.53 8.69
C PHE A 454 30.85 38.56 8.64
N TRP A 455 30.47 37.92 9.75
CA TRP A 455 29.33 36.98 9.72
C TRP A 455 28.01 37.73 9.50
N GLN A 456 27.87 38.96 10.03
CA GLN A 456 26.70 39.82 9.80
C GLN A 456 26.61 40.30 8.35
N TRP A 457 27.73 40.70 7.74
CA TRP A 457 27.86 41.05 6.32
C TRP A 457 27.66 39.84 5.42
N LEU A 458 28.14 38.65 5.82
CA LEU A 458 27.94 37.40 5.10
C LEU A 458 26.48 36.97 5.15
N SER A 459 25.83 37.03 6.31
CA SER A 459 24.39 36.80 6.45
C SER A 459 23.57 37.86 5.74
N GLY A 460 24.01 39.12 5.73
CA GLY A 460 23.39 40.20 4.99
C GLY A 460 23.51 40.01 3.47
N ALA A 461 24.67 39.57 2.99
CA ALA A 461 24.89 39.23 1.58
C ALA A 461 24.06 38.00 1.16
N LEU A 462 23.97 36.98 2.01
CA LEU A 462 23.11 35.80 1.81
C LEU A 462 21.63 36.19 1.82
N ALA A 463 21.19 37.03 2.75
CA ALA A 463 19.81 37.52 2.81
C ALA A 463 19.47 38.40 1.61
N ALA A 464 20.40 39.26 1.17
CA ALA A 464 20.24 40.07 -0.05
C ALA A 464 20.22 39.18 -1.31
N ALA A 465 21.04 38.15 -1.38
CA ALA A 465 21.01 37.16 -2.45
C ALA A 465 19.69 36.39 -2.46
N TRP A 466 19.16 36.03 -1.29
CA TRP A 466 17.86 35.37 -1.13
C TRP A 466 16.69 36.29 -1.52
N LEU A 467 16.73 37.56 -1.14
CA LEU A 467 15.73 38.54 -1.56
C LEU A 467 15.85 38.85 -3.05
N ALA A 468 17.05 38.85 -3.62
CA ALA A 468 17.26 39.01 -5.05
C ALA A 468 16.72 37.81 -5.83
N THR A 469 16.94 36.57 -5.38
CA THR A 469 16.36 35.38 -6.01
C THR A 469 14.85 35.36 -5.89
N LEU A 470 14.30 35.76 -4.74
CA LEU A 470 12.85 35.86 -4.53
C LEU A 470 12.22 36.98 -5.38
N ALA A 471 12.90 38.13 -5.51
CA ALA A 471 12.48 39.23 -6.37
C ALA A 471 12.62 38.90 -7.87
N LEU A 472 13.66 38.15 -8.26
CA LEU A 472 13.83 37.65 -9.63
C LEU A 472 12.78 36.57 -9.95
N TRP A 473 12.42 35.72 -9.00
CA TRP A 473 11.36 34.74 -9.13
C TRP A 473 9.98 35.40 -9.19
N TRP A 474 9.75 36.45 -8.39
CA TRP A 474 8.52 37.26 -8.51
C TRP A 474 8.49 38.07 -9.80
N ARG A 475 9.63 38.63 -10.27
CA ARG A 475 9.70 39.28 -11.58
C ARG A 475 9.58 38.30 -12.74
N SER A 476 10.00 37.04 -12.60
CA SER A 476 9.78 36.02 -13.64
C SER A 476 8.33 35.57 -13.66
N ARG A 477 7.64 35.49 -12.51
CA ARG A 477 6.19 35.23 -12.43
C ARG A 477 5.33 36.41 -12.91
N ILE A 478 5.73 37.64 -12.62
CA ILE A 478 5.00 38.87 -13.03
C ILE A 478 5.38 39.29 -14.47
N GLY A 479 6.60 38.97 -14.91
CA GLY A 479 7.09 39.18 -16.28
C GLY A 479 6.59 38.14 -17.29
N ALA A 480 6.31 36.91 -16.84
CA ALA A 480 5.59 35.91 -17.64
C ALA A 480 4.16 36.34 -17.98
N ALA A 481 3.58 37.29 -17.22
CA ALA A 481 2.28 37.90 -17.54
C ALA A 481 2.37 39.09 -18.52
N ARG A 482 3.58 39.53 -18.95
CA ARG A 482 3.74 40.66 -19.89
C ARG A 482 4.63 40.38 -21.11
N ARG A 483 5.10 39.14 -21.30
CA ARG A 483 5.70 38.69 -22.56
C ARG A 483 5.18 37.31 -22.95
N ALA A 484 3.94 37.29 -23.42
CA ALA A 484 3.52 36.33 -24.41
C ALA A 484 3.27 37.11 -25.72
N PRO A 485 4.05 36.90 -26.79
CA PRO A 485 3.52 37.20 -28.11
C PRO A 485 2.27 36.34 -28.33
N ALA A 486 1.24 36.93 -28.91
CA ALA A 486 0.03 36.25 -29.30
C ALA A 486 0.36 35.21 -30.38
N THR A 487 0.73 34.00 -29.94
CA THR A 487 0.61 32.80 -30.75
C THR A 487 -0.68 32.12 -30.36
N ALA A 488 -1.57 32.04 -31.35
CA ALA A 488 -2.85 31.38 -31.30
C ALA A 488 -2.79 30.06 -30.51
N SER A 489 -3.68 29.98 -29.53
CA SER A 489 -4.09 28.73 -28.90
C SER A 489 -4.51 27.75 -30.00
N ASN A 490 -3.69 26.72 -30.19
CA ASN A 490 -4.12 25.48 -30.82
C ASN A 490 -4.14 24.42 -29.71
N ALA A 491 -5.36 24.03 -29.35
CA ALA A 491 -5.80 22.76 -28.81
C ALA A 491 -4.92 22.07 -27.76
N ASP A 492 -5.45 22.00 -26.55
CA ASP A 492 -5.30 20.88 -25.65
C ASP A 492 -5.47 19.56 -26.41
N THR A 493 -4.36 18.89 -26.70
CA THR A 493 -4.37 17.44 -26.88
C THR A 493 -3.41 16.88 -25.83
N LYS A 494 -3.95 16.21 -24.81
CA LYS A 494 -3.14 15.38 -23.90
C LYS A 494 -2.17 14.56 -24.76
N PRO A 495 -0.86 14.55 -24.48
CA PRO A 495 0.09 13.81 -25.29
C PRO A 495 -0.33 12.34 -25.34
N THR A 496 -0.52 11.80 -26.54
CA THR A 496 -0.91 10.41 -26.75
C THR A 496 0.14 9.46 -26.15
N MET A 497 -0.29 8.33 -25.56
CA MET A 497 0.60 7.31 -24.97
C MET A 497 1.80 6.96 -25.87
N ARG A 498 1.59 6.86 -27.19
CA ARG A 498 2.65 6.63 -28.20
C ARG A 498 3.77 7.66 -28.19
N ARG A 499 3.48 8.93 -27.88
CA ARG A 499 4.49 9.99 -27.78
C ARG A 499 5.29 9.85 -26.49
N ILE A 500 4.62 9.57 -25.37
CA ILE A 500 5.25 9.35 -24.06
C ILE A 500 6.23 8.18 -24.12
N MET A 501 5.82 7.06 -24.71
CA MET A 501 6.67 5.88 -24.90
C MET A 501 7.86 6.13 -25.83
N ARG A 502 7.68 6.95 -26.88
CA ARG A 502 8.80 7.32 -27.78
C ARG A 502 9.84 8.18 -27.06
N ASP A 503 9.39 9.16 -26.30
CA ASP A 503 10.28 10.06 -25.55
C ASP A 503 11.02 9.26 -24.46
N LEU A 504 10.34 8.34 -23.77
CA LEU A 504 10.95 7.40 -22.83
C LEU A 504 11.99 6.49 -23.49
N ALA A 505 11.69 5.93 -24.65
CA ALA A 505 12.64 5.12 -25.41
C ALA A 505 13.88 5.90 -25.85
N SER A 506 13.74 7.20 -26.13
CA SER A 506 14.87 8.07 -26.47
C SER A 506 15.78 8.34 -25.26
N ALA A 507 15.19 8.57 -24.07
CA ALA A 507 15.94 8.74 -22.82
C ALA A 507 16.66 7.45 -22.42
N CYS A 508 16.02 6.30 -22.61
CA CYS A 508 16.62 4.98 -22.39
C CYS A 508 17.80 4.71 -23.34
N ALA A 509 17.69 5.08 -24.62
CA ALA A 509 18.74 4.85 -25.62
C ALA A 509 20.03 5.64 -25.35
N VAL A 510 19.95 6.78 -24.67
CA VAL A 510 21.12 7.58 -24.27
C VAL A 510 21.56 7.33 -22.83
N ASN A 511 20.93 6.36 -22.14
CA ASN A 511 21.14 6.08 -20.72
C ASN A 511 21.06 7.34 -19.83
N ASP A 512 20.03 8.18 -20.05
CA ASP A 512 19.75 9.32 -19.15
C ASP A 512 18.72 8.92 -18.07
N PRO A 513 19.16 8.69 -16.82
CA PRO A 513 18.29 8.21 -15.76
C PRO A 513 17.28 9.27 -15.29
N HIS A 514 17.65 10.55 -15.31
CA HIS A 514 16.74 11.63 -14.87
C HIS A 514 15.65 11.88 -15.91
N ALA A 515 16.00 11.88 -17.20
CA ALA A 515 15.01 11.97 -18.27
C ALA A 515 14.08 10.74 -18.27
N ALA A 516 14.62 9.53 -18.05
CA ALA A 516 13.83 8.30 -17.96
C ALA A 516 12.81 8.35 -16.81
N ARG A 517 13.21 8.86 -15.63
CA ARG A 517 12.30 9.08 -14.49
C ARG A 517 11.14 10.01 -14.84
N ASP A 518 11.42 11.16 -15.45
CA ASP A 518 10.39 12.15 -15.72
C ASP A 518 9.38 11.64 -16.77
N HIS A 519 9.85 10.89 -17.76
CA HIS A 519 8.98 10.23 -18.74
C HIS A 519 8.17 9.07 -18.14
N LEU A 520 8.72 8.33 -17.17
CA LEU A 520 8.00 7.30 -16.42
C LEU A 520 6.86 7.86 -15.58
N LEU A 521 7.04 9.02 -14.94
CA LEU A 521 5.95 9.67 -14.19
C LEU A 521 4.84 10.19 -15.11
N ARG A 522 5.19 10.68 -16.31
CA ARG A 522 4.18 11.02 -17.33
C ARG A 522 3.46 9.79 -17.88
N PHE A 523 4.17 8.68 -18.03
CA PHE A 523 3.57 7.39 -18.35
C PHE A 523 2.59 6.94 -17.26
N ALA A 524 2.97 7.08 -15.98
CA ALA A 524 2.10 6.77 -14.85
C ALA A 524 0.81 7.63 -14.85
N GLU A 525 0.94 8.94 -15.10
CA GLU A 525 -0.20 9.85 -15.23
C GLU A 525 -1.14 9.47 -16.37
N ALA A 526 -0.60 9.00 -17.51
CA ALA A 526 -1.40 8.58 -18.65
C ALA A 526 -2.01 7.18 -18.49
N ARG A 527 -1.38 6.29 -17.73
CA ARG A 527 -1.82 4.89 -17.52
C ARG A 527 -2.86 4.77 -16.40
N PHE A 528 -2.73 5.59 -15.35
CA PHE A 528 -3.54 5.51 -14.13
C PHE A 528 -4.35 6.80 -13.90
N GLU A 529 -5.33 7.06 -14.77
CA GLU A 529 -6.05 8.35 -14.82
C GLU A 529 -6.76 8.78 -13.53
N GLN A 530 -7.21 7.82 -12.70
CA GLN A 530 -7.98 8.11 -11.48
C GLN A 530 -7.10 8.33 -10.23
N ASP A 531 -5.95 7.68 -10.16
CA ASP A 531 -5.00 7.81 -9.04
C ASP A 531 -3.57 7.56 -9.53
N PRO A 532 -2.91 8.56 -10.14
CA PRO A 532 -1.61 8.37 -10.74
C PRO A 532 -0.50 8.33 -9.66
N PRO A 533 0.32 7.26 -9.62
CA PRO A 533 1.41 7.17 -8.67
C PRO A 533 2.44 8.27 -8.95
N ARG A 534 2.82 9.03 -7.91
CA ARG A 534 3.70 10.21 -8.01
C ARG A 534 5.18 9.93 -7.74
N SER A 535 5.54 8.68 -7.48
CA SER A 535 6.94 8.24 -7.25
C SER A 535 7.23 6.96 -8.04
N LEU A 536 8.52 6.70 -8.29
CA LEU A 536 8.95 5.50 -9.00
C LEU A 536 8.63 4.23 -8.18
N GLY A 537 8.84 4.24 -6.87
CA GLY A 537 8.45 3.13 -6.01
C GLY A 537 6.94 2.85 -6.00
N ALA A 538 6.10 3.90 -6.00
CA ALA A 538 4.64 3.73 -6.08
C ALA A 538 4.18 3.23 -7.46
N LEU A 539 4.89 3.63 -8.52
CA LEU A 539 4.67 3.11 -9.87
C LEU A 539 5.08 1.63 -9.96
N ALA A 540 6.26 1.26 -9.46
CA ALA A 540 6.75 -0.11 -9.47
C ALA A 540 5.82 -1.07 -8.74
N ALA A 541 5.24 -0.66 -7.60
CA ALA A 541 4.27 -1.47 -6.85
C ALA A 541 2.98 -1.81 -7.64
N ARG A 542 2.70 -1.09 -8.74
CA ARG A 542 1.51 -1.27 -9.59
C ARG A 542 1.84 -1.88 -10.96
N LEU A 543 3.12 -2.14 -11.25
CA LEU A 543 3.56 -2.75 -12.50
C LEU A 543 3.85 -4.25 -12.29
N PRO A 544 3.60 -5.11 -13.29
CA PRO A 544 4.04 -6.50 -13.25
C PRO A 544 5.56 -6.62 -13.49
N GLU A 545 6.14 -7.75 -13.10
CA GLU A 545 7.50 -8.12 -13.49
C GLU A 545 7.54 -8.47 -14.99
N PRO A 546 8.60 -8.09 -15.74
CA PRO A 546 9.88 -7.52 -15.29
C PRO A 546 9.91 -5.99 -15.13
N ALA A 547 8.83 -5.26 -15.46
CA ALA A 547 8.82 -3.80 -15.49
C ALA A 547 8.99 -3.17 -14.10
N ALA A 548 8.41 -3.76 -13.06
CA ALA A 548 8.57 -3.30 -11.68
C ALA A 548 10.05 -3.29 -11.22
N ARG A 549 10.77 -4.39 -11.48
CA ARG A 549 12.20 -4.50 -11.14
C ARG A 549 13.06 -3.45 -11.82
N GLU A 550 12.85 -3.18 -13.11
CA GLU A 550 13.65 -2.19 -13.84
C GLU A 550 13.36 -0.75 -13.39
N VAL A 551 12.11 -0.45 -12.98
CA VAL A 551 11.76 0.84 -12.37
C VAL A 551 12.42 1.03 -11.01
N LEU A 552 12.46 -0.02 -10.17
CA LEU A 552 13.19 0.01 -8.89
C LEU A 552 14.71 0.10 -9.09
N ALA A 553 15.25 -0.54 -10.13
CA ALA A 553 16.67 -0.43 -10.48
C ALA A 553 17.05 1.00 -10.89
N LEU A 554 16.18 1.70 -11.64
CA LEU A 554 16.35 3.12 -11.94
C LEU A 554 16.27 3.98 -10.68
N GLU A 555 15.30 3.73 -9.80
CA GLU A 555 15.15 4.48 -8.54
C GLU A 555 16.38 4.31 -7.62
N ALA A 556 16.86 3.07 -7.49
CA ALA A 556 18.08 2.76 -6.74
C ALA A 556 19.33 3.40 -7.37
N HIS A 557 19.38 3.56 -8.70
CA HIS A 557 20.49 4.25 -9.36
C HIS A 557 20.48 5.77 -9.11
N ILE A 558 19.30 6.41 -9.09
CA ILE A 558 19.18 7.85 -8.88
C ILE A 558 19.35 8.23 -7.39
N TYR A 559 18.84 7.40 -6.48
CA TYR A 559 18.71 7.75 -5.06
C TYR A 559 19.44 6.82 -4.09
N GLY A 560 19.98 5.69 -4.55
CA GLY A 560 20.71 4.74 -3.71
C GLY A 560 22.13 5.19 -3.38
N ALA A 561 22.62 4.77 -2.21
CA ALA A 561 23.98 5.09 -1.73
C ALA A 561 25.09 4.39 -2.56
N VAL A 562 24.74 3.35 -3.33
CA VAL A 562 25.64 2.61 -4.21
C VAL A 562 25.08 2.68 -5.63
N ALA A 563 25.76 3.42 -6.52
CA ALA A 563 25.38 3.53 -7.92
C ALA A 563 25.64 2.20 -8.65
N GLY A 564 24.64 1.31 -8.66
CA GLY A 564 24.63 0.15 -9.55
C GLY A 564 24.65 0.59 -11.01
N VAL A 565 25.11 -0.26 -11.93
CA VAL A 565 25.08 0.06 -13.38
C VAL A 565 23.64 -0.06 -13.86
N TRP A 566 22.99 1.08 -14.13
CA TRP A 566 21.68 1.13 -14.78
C TRP A 566 21.84 1.12 -16.30
N ARG A 567 20.97 0.38 -16.99
CA ARG A 567 20.92 0.29 -18.46
C ARG A 567 19.50 0.60 -18.93
N GLY A 568 19.35 1.68 -19.67
CA GLY A 568 18.07 2.11 -20.23
C GLY A 568 17.47 1.09 -21.20
N ASP A 569 18.30 0.30 -21.89
CA ASP A 569 17.83 -0.75 -22.80
C ASP A 569 17.00 -1.83 -22.07
N ASP A 570 17.37 -2.19 -20.84
CA ASP A 570 16.67 -3.19 -20.04
C ASP A 570 15.29 -2.66 -19.59
N LEU A 571 15.23 -1.41 -19.13
CA LEU A 571 13.98 -0.71 -18.79
C LEU A 571 13.06 -0.58 -20.01
N LYS A 572 13.61 -0.18 -21.15
CA LYS A 572 12.87 -0.05 -22.41
C LYS A 572 12.29 -1.39 -22.85
N ALA A 573 13.08 -2.46 -22.81
CA ALA A 573 12.61 -3.80 -23.20
C ALA A 573 11.46 -4.27 -22.32
N ALA A 574 11.54 -4.06 -21.00
CA ALA A 574 10.51 -4.43 -20.05
C ALA A 574 9.20 -3.64 -20.25
N LEU A 575 9.29 -2.35 -20.58
CA LEU A 575 8.10 -1.52 -20.83
C LEU A 575 7.50 -1.75 -22.22
N ASP A 576 8.32 -2.03 -23.24
CA ASP A 576 7.83 -2.42 -24.57
C ASP A 576 7.11 -3.79 -24.51
N GLU A 577 7.52 -4.68 -23.61
CA GLU A 577 6.85 -5.96 -23.33
C GLU A 577 5.54 -5.74 -22.58
N LEU A 578 5.51 -4.85 -21.58
CA LEU A 578 4.30 -4.45 -20.88
C LEU A 578 3.24 -3.89 -21.85
N GLU A 579 3.64 -2.98 -22.73
CA GLU A 579 2.74 -2.36 -23.72
C GLU A 579 2.31 -3.34 -24.83
N ARG A 580 3.20 -4.24 -25.27
CA ARG A 580 2.81 -5.34 -26.17
C ARG A 580 1.80 -6.27 -25.51
N GLY A 581 2.01 -6.63 -24.24
CA GLY A 581 1.06 -7.45 -23.49
C GLY A 581 -0.29 -6.77 -23.32
N ALA A 582 -0.32 -5.44 -23.09
CA ALA A 582 -1.55 -4.66 -23.05
C ALA A 582 -2.24 -4.60 -24.42
N GLN A 583 -1.49 -4.38 -25.51
CA GLN A 583 -2.02 -4.32 -26.88
C GLN A 583 -2.42 -5.68 -27.44
N ASP A 584 -1.77 -6.78 -27.05
CA ASP A 584 -2.18 -8.14 -27.39
C ASP A 584 -3.41 -8.55 -26.57
N THR A 585 -3.55 -8.07 -25.32
CA THR A 585 -4.79 -8.23 -24.55
C THR A 585 -5.94 -7.43 -25.18
N GLU A 586 -5.70 -6.22 -25.67
CA GLU A 586 -6.69 -5.42 -26.43
C GLU A 586 -6.96 -5.98 -27.84
N ARG A 587 -5.95 -6.47 -28.57
CA ARG A 587 -6.12 -7.08 -29.91
C ARG A 587 -6.75 -8.47 -29.87
N VAL A 588 -6.48 -9.27 -28.85
CA VAL A 588 -7.22 -10.53 -28.59
C VAL A 588 -8.65 -10.23 -28.14
N ALA A 589 -8.89 -9.06 -27.55
CA ALA A 589 -10.25 -8.56 -27.29
C ALA A 589 -10.94 -7.98 -28.55
N GLU A 590 -10.19 -7.47 -29.55
CA GLU A 590 -10.74 -6.80 -30.75
C GLU A 590 -10.68 -7.60 -32.09
N ASP A 591 -9.88 -8.67 -32.26
CA ASP A 591 -9.79 -9.41 -33.53
C ASP A 591 -10.44 -10.82 -33.46
N PRO A 592 -11.51 -11.10 -34.24
CA PRO A 592 -12.16 -12.41 -34.33
C PRO A 592 -11.31 -13.38 -35.16
N LEU A 593 -10.92 -14.52 -34.57
CA LEU A 593 -10.06 -15.53 -35.20
C LEU A 593 -10.62 -16.11 -36.52
N LEU A 594 -9.77 -16.12 -37.57
CA LEU A 594 -9.89 -16.97 -38.76
C LEU A 594 -9.28 -18.37 -38.52
N PRO A 595 -9.75 -19.44 -39.21
CA PRO A 595 -9.44 -20.84 -38.90
C PRO A 595 -8.20 -21.35 -39.62
N LEU A 596 -7.55 -22.40 -39.09
CA LEU A 596 -6.56 -23.18 -39.85
C LEU A 596 -6.67 -24.68 -39.57
N TYR A 597 -7.08 -25.41 -40.61
CA TYR A 597 -6.71 -26.79 -40.88
C TYR A 597 -5.37 -26.78 -41.61
N ARG A 598 -4.35 -27.43 -41.05
CA ARG A 598 -3.50 -28.41 -41.76
C ARG A 598 -2.86 -29.35 -40.77
#